data_AF-A0A7S4I241-F1
#
_entry.id   AF-A0A7S4I241-F1
#
_cell.length_a   1.000
_cell.length_b   1.000
_cell.length_c   1.000
_cell.angle_alpha   90.00
_cell.angle_beta   90.00
_cell.angle_gamma   90.00
#
_symmetry.space_group_name_H-M   'P 1'
#
loop_
_entity.id
_entity.type
_entity.pdbx_description
1 polymer ?
#
loop_
_entity_poly.entity_id
_entity_poly.type
_entity_poly.pdbx_seq_one_letter_code
_entity_poly.pdbx_strand_id
1 'polypeptide(L)'
;RWVLVLFLISETMQYGEHVRHFKARAQRAAEEGDVVAERRYLELARALCDDSDHELVYDQAVALHDRGEVREALALYEHAASLNGRDVRLWRNLEAARRDLGLS
;
A
#
# COMPACT_ATOMS: atom_id res chain seq x y z
N ARG A 1 7.94 9.49 -18.89
CA ARG A 1 8.55 10.34 -17.83
C ARG A 1 7.59 10.49 -16.64
N TRP A 2 7.05 9.36 -16.16
CA TRP A 2 5.89 9.29 -15.25
C TRP A 2 6.28 8.82 -13.85
N VAL A 3 7.30 7.96 -13.80
CA VAL A 3 7.94 7.43 -12.59
C VAL A 3 8.34 8.55 -11.60
N LEU A 4 8.88 9.67 -12.11
CA LEU A 4 9.30 10.82 -11.28
C LEU A 4 8.12 11.57 -10.63
N VAL A 5 6.97 11.65 -11.30
CA VAL A 5 5.78 12.34 -10.76
C VAL A 5 5.13 11.46 -9.67
N LEU A 6 5.10 10.14 -9.87
CA LEU A 6 4.63 9.19 -8.87
C LEU A 6 5.51 9.23 -7.62
N PHE A 7 6.84 9.29 -7.79
CA PHE A 7 7.81 9.36 -6.70
C PHE A 7 7.62 10.60 -5.80
N LEU A 8 7.40 11.78 -6.40
CA LEU A 8 7.19 13.02 -5.65
C LEU A 8 5.84 13.05 -4.91
N ILE A 9 4.79 12.45 -5.47
CA ILE A 9 3.47 12.41 -4.82
C ILE A 9 3.48 11.35 -3.70
N SER A 10 4.22 10.24 -3.87
CA SER A 10 4.33 9.19 -2.86
C SER A 10 5.04 9.59 -1.58
N GLU A 11 5.92 10.60 -1.61
CA GLU A 11 6.57 11.09 -0.38
C GLU A 11 5.60 11.86 0.54
N THR A 12 4.48 12.34 0.02
CA THR A 12 3.50 13.13 0.79
C THR A 12 2.26 12.34 1.21
N MET A 13 2.09 11.12 0.69
CA MET A 13 0.95 10.27 0.99
C MET A 13 1.37 9.11 1.89
N GLN A 14 0.51 8.76 2.85
CA GLN A 14 0.66 7.49 3.55
C GLN A 14 0.60 6.36 2.51
N TYR A 15 1.52 5.40 2.61
CA TYR A 15 1.52 4.22 1.74
C TYR A 15 0.17 3.48 1.84
N GLY A 16 -0.27 2.85 0.75
CA GLY A 16 -1.64 2.32 0.60
C GLY A 16 -2.72 3.31 0.14
N GLU A 17 -2.56 4.62 0.38
CA GLU A 17 -3.54 5.62 -0.10
C GLU A 17 -3.44 5.88 -1.62
N HIS A 18 -2.38 5.43 -2.28
CA HIS A 18 -2.09 5.70 -3.69
C HIS A 18 -3.21 5.21 -4.63
N VAL A 19 -3.68 3.98 -4.45
CA VAL A 19 -4.77 3.43 -5.29
C VAL A 19 -6.07 4.23 -5.07
N ARG A 20 -6.41 4.52 -3.81
CA ARG A 20 -7.60 5.31 -3.46
C ARG A 20 -7.53 6.70 -4.06
N HIS A 21 -6.36 7.33 -4.00
CA HIS A 21 -6.11 8.65 -4.54
C HIS A 21 -6.25 8.71 -6.06
N PHE A 22 -5.63 7.78 -6.80
CA PHE A 22 -5.75 7.75 -8.27
C PHE A 22 -7.18 7.41 -8.70
N LYS A 23 -7.89 6.53 -7.99
CA LYS A 23 -9.32 6.30 -8.22
C LYS A 23 -10.17 7.56 -7.99
N ALA A 24 -9.91 8.31 -6.93
CA ALA A 24 -10.62 9.55 -6.65
C ALA A 24 -10.36 10.64 -7.70
N ARG A 25 -9.13 10.72 -8.24
CA ARG A 25 -8.80 11.64 -9.34
C ARG A 25 -9.43 11.21 -10.68
N ALA A 26 -9.51 9.91 -10.94
CA ALA A 26 -10.23 9.40 -12.11
C ALA A 26 -11.71 9.80 -12.07
N GLN A 27 -12.35 9.65 -10.90
CA GLN A 27 -13.75 10.02 -10.70
C GLN A 27 -14.01 11.52 -10.96
N ARG A 28 -13.17 12.42 -10.43
CA ARG A 28 -13.30 13.85 -10.71
C ARG A 28 -13.09 14.20 -12.18
N ALA A 29 -12.12 13.57 -12.83
CA ALA A 29 -11.89 13.77 -14.25
C ALA A 29 -13.11 13.33 -15.09
N ALA A 30 -13.79 12.24 -14.69
CA ALA A 30 -15.03 11.81 -15.32
C ALA A 30 -16.17 12.82 -15.12
N GLU A 31 -16.30 13.39 -13.92
CA GLU A 31 -17.28 14.45 -13.61
C GLU A 31 -17.03 15.74 -14.43
N GLU A 32 -15.77 16.05 -14.70
CA GLU A 32 -15.33 17.19 -15.53
C GLU A 32 -15.42 16.88 -17.05
N GLY A 33 -15.67 15.63 -17.43
CA GLY A 33 -15.69 15.18 -18.83
C GLY A 33 -14.30 15.04 -19.47
N ASP A 34 -13.22 15.09 -18.68
CA ASP A 34 -11.84 14.88 -19.14
C ASP A 34 -11.50 13.38 -19.20
N VAL A 35 -11.88 12.78 -20.32
CA VAL A 35 -11.66 11.36 -20.64
C VAL A 35 -10.16 10.99 -20.72
N VAL A 36 -9.27 11.94 -21.00
CA VAL A 36 -7.83 11.68 -21.10
C VAL A 36 -7.23 11.55 -19.71
N ALA A 37 -7.56 12.48 -18.81
CA ALA A 37 -7.14 12.43 -17.42
C ALA A 37 -7.75 11.22 -16.70
N GLU A 38 -9.03 10.93 -16.91
CA GLU A 38 -9.70 9.76 -16.35
C GLU A 38 -8.94 8.47 -16.69
N ARG A 39 -8.71 8.22 -17.98
CA ARG A 39 -8.01 7.02 -18.47
C ARG A 39 -6.61 6.89 -17.88
N ARG A 40 -5.87 8.00 -17.86
CA ARG A 40 -4.53 8.09 -17.28
C ARG A 40 -4.52 7.70 -15.81
N TYR A 41 -5.49 8.17 -15.02
CA TYR A 41 -5.58 7.82 -13.61
C TYR A 41 -6.03 6.38 -13.38
N LEU A 42 -6.93 5.84 -14.23
CA LEU A 42 -7.33 4.44 -14.18
C LEU A 42 -6.17 3.48 -14.53
N GLU A 43 -5.34 3.82 -15.52
CA GLU A 43 -4.14 3.06 -15.85
C GLU A 43 -3.14 3.04 -14.69
N LEU A 44 -2.94 4.19 -14.02
CA LEU A 44 -2.10 4.28 -12.83
C LEU A 44 -2.67 3.48 -11.65
N ALA A 45 -3.98 3.59 -11.40
CA ALA A 45 -4.63 2.81 -10.35
C ALA A 45 -4.54 1.31 -10.63
N ARG A 46 -4.64 0.89 -11.89
CA ARG A 46 -4.51 -0.51 -12.30
C ARG A 46 -3.08 -1.02 -12.11
N ALA A 47 -2.09 -0.26 -12.55
CA ALA A 47 -0.68 -0.60 -12.37
C ALA A 47 -0.30 -0.74 -10.88
N LEU A 48 -0.97 0.01 -9.99
CA LEU A 48 -0.81 -0.09 -8.54
C LEU A 48 -1.67 -1.20 -7.90
N CYS A 49 -2.72 -1.66 -8.58
CA CYS A 49 -3.55 -2.80 -8.15
C CYS A 49 -2.95 -4.16 -8.52
N ASP A 50 -2.12 -4.23 -9.56
CA ASP A 50 -1.41 -5.47 -9.95
C ASP A 50 -0.35 -5.88 -8.89
N ASP A 51 0.04 -4.97 -7.97
CA ASP A 51 0.65 -5.26 -6.65
C ASP A 51 -0.44 -5.70 -5.66
N SER A 52 -1.12 -6.80 -5.98
CA SER A 52 -2.42 -7.16 -5.39
C SER A 52 -2.32 -7.48 -3.89
N ASP A 53 -2.76 -6.50 -3.10
CA ASP A 53 -3.13 -6.54 -1.69
C ASP A 53 -2.01 -6.69 -0.64
N HIS A 54 -0.73 -6.79 -1.00
CA HIS A 54 0.33 -6.83 0.01
C HIS A 54 0.40 -5.53 0.82
N GLU A 55 0.26 -4.37 0.18
CA GLU A 55 0.30 -3.07 0.86
C GLU A 55 -0.93 -2.89 1.77
N LEU A 56 -2.12 -3.31 1.34
CA LEU A 56 -3.32 -3.23 2.18
C LEU A 56 -3.20 -4.15 3.40
N VAL A 57 -2.72 -5.38 3.19
CA VAL A 57 -2.48 -6.37 4.26
C VAL A 57 -1.37 -5.88 5.20
N TYR A 58 -0.35 -5.20 4.67
CA TYR A 58 0.70 -4.56 5.46
C TYR A 58 0.14 -3.41 6.30
N ASP A 59 -0.67 -2.51 5.74
CA ASP A 59 -1.27 -1.40 6.51
C ASP A 59 -2.20 -1.91 7.62
N GLN A 60 -2.94 -2.99 7.36
CA GLN A 60 -3.72 -3.68 8.38
C GLN A 60 -2.84 -4.30 9.47
N ALA A 61 -1.71 -4.92 9.09
CA ALA A 61 -0.74 -5.45 10.04
C ALA A 61 -0.15 -4.36 10.94
N VAL A 62 0.20 -3.21 10.36
CA VAL A 62 0.67 -2.03 11.12
C VAL A 62 -0.41 -1.55 12.08
N ALA A 63 -1.65 -1.39 11.61
CA ALA A 63 -2.75 -0.94 12.46
C ALA A 63 -3.05 -1.88 13.63
N LEU A 64 -2.94 -3.20 13.44
CA LEU A 64 -3.08 -4.19 14.52
C LEU A 64 -1.89 -4.15 15.47
N HIS A 65 -0.68 -3.99 14.96
CA HIS A 65 0.53 -3.85 15.77
C HIS A 65 0.44 -2.62 16.67
N ASP A 66 0.00 -1.48 16.14
CA ASP A 66 -0.19 -0.23 16.89
C ASP A 66 -1.28 -0.34 17.97
N ARG A 67 -2.26 -1.24 17.78
CA ARG A 67 -3.29 -1.57 18.78
C ARG A 67 -2.82 -2.57 19.83
N GLY A 68 -1.61 -3.12 19.69
CA GLY A 68 -1.08 -4.17 20.56
C GLY A 68 -1.55 -5.59 20.20
N GLU A 69 -2.28 -5.76 19.10
CA GLU A 69 -2.71 -7.04 18.53
C GLU A 69 -1.55 -7.68 17.73
N VAL A 70 -0.39 -7.84 18.39
CA VAL A 70 0.90 -8.16 17.74
C VAL A 70 0.88 -9.56 17.08
N ARG A 71 0.09 -10.50 17.59
CA ARG A 71 -0.01 -11.86 17.04
C ARG A 71 -0.78 -11.89 15.72
N GLU A 72 -1.89 -11.16 15.65
CA GLU A 72 -2.66 -10.97 14.43
C GLU A 72 -1.86 -10.15 13.40
N ALA A 73 -1.13 -9.12 13.86
CA ALA A 73 -0.22 -8.35 13.03
C ALA A 73 0.87 -9.22 12.40
N LEU A 74 1.49 -10.12 13.17
CA LEU A 74 2.51 -11.05 12.66
C LEU A 74 1.97 -11.92 11.51
N ALA A 75 0.76 -12.48 11.67
CA ALA A 75 0.13 -13.30 10.62
C ALA A 75 -0.14 -12.49 9.33
N LEU A 76 -0.55 -11.24 9.46
CA LEU A 76 -0.74 -10.35 8.31
C LEU A 76 0.59 -9.95 7.68
N TYR A 77 1.64 -9.66 8.45
CA TYR A 77 2.97 -9.40 7.88
C TYR A 77 3.50 -10.61 7.11
N GLU A 78 3.32 -11.83 7.60
CA GLU A 78 3.71 -13.05 6.89
C GLU A 78 2.88 -13.26 5.61
N HIS A 79 1.58 -12.95 5.66
CA HIS A 79 0.74 -12.98 4.47
C HIS A 79 1.17 -11.94 3.44
N ALA A 80 1.43 -10.70 3.84
CA ALA A 80 1.97 -9.66 2.95
C ALA A 80 3.36 -10.03 2.40
N ALA A 81 4.21 -10.73 3.18
CA ALA A 81 5.49 -11.25 2.69
C ALA A 81 5.31 -12.29 1.57
N SER A 82 4.26 -13.11 1.66
CA SER A 82 3.95 -14.13 0.65
C SER A 82 3.41 -13.52 -0.65
N LEU A 83 2.73 -12.37 -0.56
CA LEU A 83 2.24 -11.60 -1.70
C LEU A 83 3.36 -10.82 -2.39
N ASN A 84 4.24 -10.18 -1.59
CA ASN A 84 5.39 -9.43 -2.10
C ASN A 84 6.58 -9.47 -1.14
N GLY A 85 7.47 -10.43 -1.34
CA GLY A 85 8.66 -10.61 -0.50
C GLY A 85 9.77 -9.58 -0.70
N ARG A 86 9.59 -8.56 -1.56
CA ARG A 86 10.63 -7.56 -1.87
C ARG A 86 10.51 -6.27 -1.04
N ASP A 87 9.44 -6.09 -0.26
CA ASP A 87 9.29 -4.91 0.59
C ASP A 87 10.18 -5.00 1.83
N VAL A 88 11.23 -4.17 1.88
CA VAL A 88 12.19 -4.12 3.00
C VAL A 88 11.53 -3.63 4.30
N ARG A 89 10.50 -2.77 4.21
CA ARG A 89 9.79 -2.24 5.39
C ARG A 89 9.00 -3.33 6.08
N LEU A 90 8.36 -4.18 5.28
CA LEU A 90 7.62 -5.35 5.76
C LEU A 90 8.52 -6.27 6.60
N TRP A 91 9.73 -6.60 6.12
CA TRP A 91 10.64 -7.46 6.87
C TRP A 91 11.10 -6.85 8.20
N ARG A 92 11.34 -5.54 8.24
CA ARG A 92 11.70 -4.84 9.47
C ARG A 92 10.58 -4.86 10.51
N ASN A 93 9.33 -4.67 10.07
CA ASN A 93 8.18 -4.69 10.97
C ASN A 93 7.81 -6.11 11.40
N LEU A 94 7.97 -7.10 10.52
CA LEU A 94 7.81 -8.51 10.85
C LEU A 94 8.82 -8.95 11.92
N GLU A 95 10.07 -8.51 11.81
CA GLU A 95 11.10 -8.80 12.82
C GLU A 95 10.78 -8.10 14.16
N ALA A 96 10.30 -6.85 14.12
CA ALA A 96 9.84 -6.15 15.31
C ALA A 96 8.70 -6.90 16.01
N ALA A 97 7.67 -7.31 15.26
CA ALA A 97 6.56 -8.11 15.79
C ALA A 97 7.02 -9.44 16.41
N ARG A 98 8.04 -10.08 15.81
CA ARG A 98 8.66 -11.30 16.38
C ARG A 98 9.38 -11.03 17.70
N ARG A 99 10.13 -9.93 17.80
CA ARG A 99 10.81 -9.55 19.05
C ARG A 99 9.81 -9.22 20.15
N ASP A 100 8.73 -8.51 19.82
CA ASP A 100 7.67 -8.15 20.77
C ASP A 100 6.95 -9.40 21.32
N LEU A 101 6.88 -10.49 20.54
CA LEU A 101 6.36 -11.78 20.97
C LEU A 101 7.41 -12.72 21.58
N GLY A 102 8.70 -12.34 21.61
CA GLY A 102 9.80 -13.19 22.08
C GLY A 102 10.12 -14.37 21.17
N LEU A 103 9.82 -14.25 19.87
CA LEU A 103 10.00 -15.28 18.83
C LEU A 103 11.26 -15.06 17.97
N SER A 104 12.23 -14.27 18.45
CA SER A 104 13.48 -13.95 17.74
C SER A 104 14.46 -15.11 17.68
#